data_AF-A0A6P9EEC0-F1
#
_entry.id   AF-A0A6P9EEC0-F1
#
_cell.length_a   1.000
_cell.length_b   1.000
_cell.length_c   1.000
_cell.angle_alpha   90.00
_cell.angle_beta   90.00
_cell.angle_gamma   90.00
#
_symmetry.space_group_name_H-M   'P 1'
#
loop_
_entity.id
_entity.type
_entity.pdbx_description
1 polymer ?
#
loop_
_entity_poly.entity_id
_entity_poly.type
_entity_poly.pdbx_seq_one_letter_code
_entity_poly.pdbx_strand_id
1 'polypeptide(L)'
;MVNRTFLKVAKHPVGIESRVRDIFQHLNTGRNDIICTIGIFGIGGIGKTTISKEVYNKISYQFEGSCFLKNIRETSKLGGLIQLQKTLLYETLGISLECHDTEKGINVIRQRLCFKRVLLILDDVDDLVQLETLAGARDWFGSGSRIIITTRDQHLLNISKVDSKYEVKRLDHNEALELFSWHAFEEDKPIEDYVELSKQVMQYAEGLPLVLTVLGSDLRGQNINYWRSTLDKYKRIPSKNIQKVLCISYDGLDDNEKEIFLDIAFFFNGQYLDHVVKILDSCGFSPENGIKRLIDKCLITITTYNTLWMHDLLQDMGREIVRKESPKEPGARSRLWFHEDIRHVLEENTGTNNVEGIEVILPEGNDHDMIRLSPKSFAKMKRLRFFKSHGAYFSGRSLDYLSNELRVLDWSNCPLQSLPSNFRGEKLFDFKLYRGRIQEISGQFKNLTRMKFFECIFLTKRNWIKELDKLACDSV
;
A
#
# COMPACT_ATOMS: atom_id res chain seq x y z
N MET A 1 41.91 -8.30 -14.84
CA MET A 1 40.71 -9.10 -15.13
C MET A 1 39.62 -8.63 -14.18
N VAL A 2 38.50 -8.12 -14.69
CA VAL A 2 37.36 -7.70 -13.84
C VAL A 2 36.72 -8.96 -13.28
N ASN A 3 36.46 -9.01 -11.97
CA ASN A 3 35.85 -10.16 -11.31
C ASN A 3 34.38 -10.26 -11.77
N ARG A 4 34.07 -11.22 -12.64
CA ARG A 4 32.76 -11.35 -13.29
C ARG A 4 31.95 -12.46 -12.61
N THR A 5 31.26 -12.12 -11.54
CA THR A 5 30.40 -13.08 -10.83
C THR A 5 28.98 -13.00 -11.39
N PHE A 6 28.51 -14.09 -11.99
CA PHE A 6 27.12 -14.21 -12.43
C PHE A 6 26.18 -14.21 -11.22
N LEU A 7 25.14 -13.37 -11.25
CA LEU A 7 24.20 -13.24 -10.14
C LEU A 7 23.07 -14.27 -10.28
N LYS A 8 22.75 -14.97 -9.20
CA LYS A 8 21.55 -15.83 -9.15
C LYS A 8 20.29 -14.95 -9.16
N VAL A 9 19.54 -15.04 -10.25
CA VAL A 9 18.37 -14.19 -10.55
C VAL A 9 17.16 -14.64 -9.75
N ALA A 10 16.62 -15.82 -10.08
CA ALA A 10 15.48 -16.43 -9.42
C ALA A 10 15.60 -17.96 -9.52
N LYS A 11 14.81 -18.69 -8.73
CA LYS A 11 14.66 -20.14 -8.90
C LYS A 11 13.92 -20.47 -10.21
N HIS A 12 12.85 -19.71 -10.48
CA HIS A 12 12.01 -19.82 -11.68
C HIS A 12 11.85 -18.41 -12.30
N PRO A 13 12.63 -18.04 -13.34
CA PRO A 13 12.68 -16.69 -13.89
C PRO A 13 11.54 -16.41 -14.90
N VAL A 14 10.28 -16.50 -14.46
CA VAL A 14 9.09 -16.30 -15.31
C VAL A 14 8.84 -14.82 -15.59
N GLY A 15 8.49 -14.48 -16.84
CA GLY A 15 8.09 -13.12 -17.25
C GLY A 15 9.20 -12.05 -17.20
N ILE A 16 10.45 -12.41 -16.94
CA ILE A 16 11.52 -11.42 -16.75
C ILE A 16 11.93 -10.76 -18.07
N GLU A 17 11.92 -11.52 -19.17
CA GLU A 17 12.49 -11.07 -20.44
C GLU A 17 11.79 -9.83 -21.03
N SER A 18 10.46 -9.76 -20.94
CA SER A 18 9.67 -8.62 -21.40
C SER A 18 10.09 -7.34 -20.66
N ARG A 19 10.19 -7.42 -19.33
CA ARG A 19 10.58 -6.31 -18.44
C ARG A 19 12.03 -5.88 -18.66
N VAL A 20 12.93 -6.82 -18.93
CA VAL A 20 14.33 -6.54 -19.28
C VAL A 20 14.42 -5.82 -20.63
N ARG A 21 13.62 -6.21 -21.63
CA ARG A 21 13.55 -5.51 -22.91
C ARG A 21 13.07 -4.07 -22.73
N ASP A 22 12.03 -3.84 -21.93
CA ASP A 22 11.57 -2.48 -21.60
C ASP A 22 12.72 -1.65 -21.01
N ILE A 23 13.44 -2.18 -20.02
CA ILE A 23 14.57 -1.50 -19.39
C ILE A 23 15.70 -1.19 -20.38
N PHE A 24 15.99 -2.07 -21.33
CA PHE A 24 17.00 -1.80 -22.36
C PHE A 24 16.64 -0.61 -23.26
N GLN A 25 15.34 -0.37 -23.51
CA GLN A 25 14.90 0.83 -24.22
C GLN A 25 15.20 2.10 -23.41
N HIS A 26 15.01 2.06 -22.09
CA HIS A 26 15.35 3.17 -21.20
C HIS A 26 16.86 3.41 -21.05
N LEU A 27 17.67 2.35 -21.12
CA LEU A 27 19.12 2.42 -20.95
C LEU A 27 19.88 3.00 -22.14
N ASN A 28 19.23 3.22 -23.30
CA ASN A 28 19.88 3.74 -24.51
C ASN A 28 21.21 3.03 -24.81
N THR A 29 21.25 1.69 -24.74
CA THR A 29 22.50 0.90 -24.81
C THR A 29 23.29 1.08 -26.10
N GLY A 30 22.69 1.64 -27.16
CA GLY A 30 23.36 2.00 -28.41
C GLY A 30 24.17 3.31 -28.39
N ARG A 31 24.04 4.15 -27.35
CA ARG A 31 24.72 5.47 -27.25
C ARG A 31 25.88 5.43 -26.26
N ASN A 32 27.09 5.20 -26.75
CA ASN A 32 28.30 5.11 -25.92
C ASN A 32 28.88 6.46 -25.48
N ASP A 33 28.30 7.57 -25.94
CA ASP A 33 28.72 8.95 -25.71
C ASP A 33 28.04 9.60 -24.49
N ILE A 34 26.99 8.97 -23.95
CA ILE A 34 26.20 9.51 -22.84
C ILE A 34 26.34 8.69 -21.55
N ILE A 35 26.17 9.38 -20.43
CA ILE A 35 25.95 8.77 -19.11
C ILE A 35 24.44 8.69 -18.92
N CYS A 36 23.93 7.50 -18.62
CA CYS A 36 22.49 7.30 -18.44
C CYS A 36 22.21 6.69 -17.07
N THR A 37 21.36 7.35 -16.30
CA THR A 37 20.86 6.91 -15.00
C THR A 37 19.37 6.58 -15.12
N ILE A 38 18.98 5.36 -14.76
CA ILE A 38 17.58 4.94 -14.73
C ILE A 38 17.15 4.59 -13.30
N GLY A 39 15.91 4.92 -12.96
CA GLY A 39 15.28 4.50 -11.71
C GLY A 39 14.24 3.41 -11.95
N ILE A 40 14.39 2.25 -11.31
CA ILE A 40 13.43 1.16 -11.29
C ILE A 40 12.67 1.21 -9.97
N PHE A 41 11.36 1.40 -10.01
CA PHE A 41 10.56 1.59 -8.79
C PHE A 41 9.24 0.79 -8.81
N GLY A 42 8.59 0.73 -7.65
CA GLY A 42 7.32 0.03 -7.45
C GLY A 42 7.19 -0.58 -6.07
N ILE A 43 6.04 -1.20 -5.80
CA ILE A 43 5.70 -1.86 -4.52
C ILE A 43 6.73 -2.93 -4.09
N GLY A 44 6.81 -3.19 -2.78
CA GLY A 44 7.59 -4.31 -2.24
C GLY A 44 7.20 -5.66 -2.83
N GLY A 45 8.18 -6.50 -3.16
CA GLY A 45 7.92 -7.85 -3.68
C GLY A 45 7.58 -7.96 -5.17
N ILE A 46 7.52 -6.84 -5.91
CA ILE A 46 7.21 -6.81 -7.37
C ILE A 46 8.33 -7.38 -8.27
N GLY A 47 9.55 -7.57 -7.75
CA GLY A 47 10.66 -8.16 -8.51
C GLY A 47 11.74 -7.19 -9.02
N LYS A 48 11.81 -5.94 -8.53
CA LYS A 48 12.84 -4.95 -8.91
C LYS A 48 14.26 -5.53 -8.90
N THR A 49 14.71 -6.06 -7.77
CA THR A 49 16.03 -6.66 -7.59
C THR A 49 16.28 -7.81 -8.57
N THR A 50 15.26 -8.66 -8.80
CA THR A 50 15.35 -9.80 -9.72
C THR A 50 15.61 -9.33 -11.15
N ILE A 51 14.85 -8.33 -11.61
CA ILE A 51 15.00 -7.78 -12.96
C ILE A 51 16.36 -7.10 -13.12
N SER A 52 16.81 -6.33 -12.13
CA SER A 52 18.13 -5.68 -12.17
C SER A 52 19.30 -6.67 -12.21
N LYS A 53 19.18 -7.83 -11.54
CA LYS A 53 20.17 -8.91 -11.64
C LYS A 53 20.24 -9.49 -13.05
N GLU A 54 19.10 -9.71 -13.70
CA GLU A 54 19.06 -10.21 -15.08
C GLU A 54 19.68 -9.19 -16.05
N VAL A 55 19.36 -7.90 -15.89
CA VAL A 55 20.01 -6.81 -16.65
C VAL A 55 21.52 -6.85 -16.45
N TYR A 56 22.01 -6.91 -15.20
CA TYR A 56 23.43 -7.00 -14.88
C TYR A 56 24.11 -8.15 -15.61
N ASN A 57 23.55 -9.35 -15.52
CA ASN A 57 24.08 -10.54 -16.17
C ASN A 57 24.16 -10.40 -17.70
N LYS A 58 23.17 -9.73 -18.31
CA LYS A 58 23.11 -9.57 -19.78
C LYS A 58 24.03 -8.51 -20.36
N ILE A 59 24.42 -7.45 -19.62
CA ILE A 59 25.19 -6.33 -20.20
C ILE A 59 26.48 -5.99 -19.48
N SER A 60 26.75 -6.53 -18.27
CA SER A 60 27.96 -6.21 -17.49
C SER A 60 29.27 -6.39 -18.29
N TYR A 61 29.35 -7.41 -19.15
CA TYR A 61 30.54 -7.68 -19.96
C TYR A 61 30.89 -6.57 -20.96
N GLN A 62 29.95 -5.66 -21.25
CA GLN A 62 30.15 -4.55 -22.17
C GLN A 62 30.89 -3.38 -21.52
N PHE A 63 31.08 -3.37 -20.20
CA PHE A 63 31.64 -2.26 -19.44
C PHE A 63 33.07 -2.55 -18.97
N GLU A 64 33.86 -1.49 -18.74
CA GLU A 64 35.22 -1.61 -18.22
C GLU A 64 35.24 -2.02 -16.74
N GLY A 65 34.18 -1.68 -16.01
CA GLY A 65 33.94 -2.09 -14.63
C GLY A 65 32.44 -2.22 -14.38
N SER A 66 32.05 -3.16 -13.52
CA SER A 66 30.65 -3.37 -13.18
C SER A 66 30.50 -3.71 -11.70
N CYS A 67 29.45 -3.21 -11.06
CA CYS A 67 29.18 -3.48 -9.65
C CYS A 67 27.67 -3.60 -9.39
N PHE A 68 27.30 -4.58 -8.58
CA PHE A 68 25.94 -4.74 -8.07
C PHE A 68 25.95 -4.56 -6.54
N LEU A 69 25.63 -3.36 -6.09
CA LEU A 69 25.49 -3.07 -4.66
C LEU A 69 24.12 -3.53 -4.18
N LYS A 70 24.07 -4.73 -3.62
CA LYS A 70 22.84 -5.37 -3.11
C LYS A 70 22.37 -4.75 -1.78
N ASN A 71 21.05 -4.68 -1.59
CA ASN A 71 20.39 -4.38 -0.31
C ASN A 71 21.00 -3.17 0.43
N ILE A 72 21.10 -2.01 -0.23
CA ILE A 72 21.77 -0.82 0.30
C ILE A 72 21.12 -0.33 1.61
N ARG A 73 19.78 -0.33 1.69
CA ARG A 73 19.05 -0.02 2.93
C ARG A 73 19.57 -0.77 4.15
N GLU A 74 19.75 -2.09 4.02
CA GLU A 74 20.12 -2.95 5.15
C GLU A 74 21.63 -2.91 5.39
N THR A 75 22.41 -2.93 4.32
CA THR A 75 23.88 -2.93 4.41
C THR A 75 24.41 -1.62 4.99
N SER A 76 23.81 -0.48 4.64
CA SER A 76 24.19 0.82 5.21
C SER A 76 23.96 0.91 6.71
N LYS A 77 22.91 0.25 7.25
CA LYS A 77 22.63 0.20 8.70
C LYS A 77 23.59 -0.71 9.47
N LEU A 78 23.99 -1.83 8.88
CA LEU A 78 24.84 -2.83 9.56
C LEU A 78 26.34 -2.52 9.44
N GLY A 79 26.78 -2.12 8.24
CA GLY A 79 28.19 -1.97 7.88
C GLY A 79 28.62 -0.54 7.53
N GLY A 80 27.67 0.39 7.51
CA GLY A 80 27.90 1.78 7.11
C GLY A 80 28.06 1.96 5.60
N LEU A 81 28.00 3.22 5.16
CA LEU A 81 28.17 3.58 3.75
C LEU A 81 29.61 3.35 3.24
N ILE A 82 30.60 3.42 4.14
CA ILE A 82 32.01 3.17 3.80
C ILE A 82 32.24 1.74 3.28
N GLN A 83 31.51 0.75 3.80
CA GLN A 83 31.61 -0.62 3.31
C GLN A 83 31.09 -0.74 1.87
N LEU A 84 29.99 -0.05 1.55
CA LEU A 84 29.44 0.00 0.19
C LEU A 84 30.40 0.68 -0.79
N GLN A 85 31.06 1.77 -0.38
CA GLN A 85 32.10 2.43 -1.19
C GLN A 85 33.30 1.51 -1.45
N LYS A 86 33.75 0.76 -0.43
CA LYS A 86 34.81 -0.24 -0.57
C LYS A 86 34.44 -1.32 -1.58
N THR A 87 33.23 -1.88 -1.49
CA THR A 87 32.72 -2.87 -2.45
C THR A 87 32.66 -2.29 -3.85
N LEU A 88 32.14 -1.08 -4.02
CA LEU A 88 32.04 -0.41 -5.31
C LEU A 88 33.40 -0.24 -5.99
N LEU A 89 34.40 0.29 -5.27
CA LEU A 89 35.74 0.49 -5.80
C LEU A 89 36.45 -0.85 -6.10
N TYR A 90 36.24 -1.86 -5.26
CA TYR A 90 36.82 -3.17 -5.48
C TYR A 90 36.23 -3.87 -6.70
N GLU A 91 34.90 -3.89 -6.86
CA GLU A 91 34.24 -4.56 -7.99
C GLU A 91 34.46 -3.82 -9.32
N THR A 92 34.50 -2.47 -9.30
CA THR A 92 34.68 -1.69 -10.53
C THR A 92 36.14 -1.56 -10.96
N LEU A 93 37.09 -1.43 -10.02
CA LEU A 93 38.49 -1.11 -10.31
C LEU A 93 39.51 -2.16 -9.82
N GLY A 94 39.08 -3.11 -8.99
CA GLY A 94 39.99 -4.05 -8.30
C GLY A 94 40.81 -3.39 -7.18
N ILE A 95 40.39 -2.21 -6.70
CA ILE A 95 41.13 -1.43 -5.70
C ILE A 95 40.49 -1.64 -4.33
N SER A 96 41.30 -1.99 -3.34
CA SER A 96 40.89 -1.95 -1.93
C SER A 96 41.08 -0.54 -1.38
N LEU A 97 40.01 0.07 -0.90
CA LEU A 97 40.09 1.36 -0.19
C LEU A 97 40.46 1.09 1.28
N GLU A 98 41.67 1.46 1.68
CA GLU A 98 42.15 1.32 3.06
C GLU A 98 41.61 2.41 4.02
N CYS A 99 40.81 3.34 3.50
CA CYS A 99 40.28 4.46 4.27
C CYS A 99 38.99 4.08 5.02
N HIS A 100 38.77 4.72 6.17
CA HIS A 100 37.55 4.59 6.99
C HIS A 100 36.64 5.84 6.93
N ASP A 101 36.99 6.80 6.08
CA ASP A 101 36.31 8.08 5.94
C ASP A 101 35.50 8.12 4.64
N THR A 102 34.19 8.36 4.79
CA THR A 102 33.22 8.37 3.71
C THR A 102 33.46 9.51 2.71
N GLU A 103 33.91 10.68 3.16
CA GLU A 103 34.18 11.83 2.28
C GLU A 103 35.40 11.56 1.37
N LYS A 104 36.42 10.90 1.93
CA LYS A 104 37.56 10.43 1.12
C LYS A 104 37.12 9.36 0.13
N GLY A 105 36.23 8.46 0.53
CA GLY A 105 35.61 7.47 -0.35
C GLY A 105 34.92 8.14 -1.56
N ILE A 106 34.11 9.17 -1.32
CA ILE A 106 33.46 9.96 -2.37
C ILE A 106 34.48 10.53 -3.35
N ASN A 107 35.53 11.17 -2.85
CA ASN A 107 36.56 11.77 -3.70
C ASN A 107 37.28 10.73 -4.57
N VAL A 108 37.59 9.56 -4.00
CA VAL A 108 38.23 8.47 -4.75
C VAL A 108 37.31 7.92 -5.84
N ILE A 109 36.03 7.70 -5.53
CA ILE A 109 35.03 7.25 -6.51
C ILE A 109 34.98 8.23 -7.68
N ARG A 110 34.77 9.52 -7.39
CA ARG A 110 34.69 10.57 -8.41
C ARG A 110 35.93 10.64 -9.28
N GLN A 111 37.13 10.69 -8.68
CA GLN A 111 38.39 10.84 -9.42
C GLN A 111 38.74 9.64 -10.29
N ARG A 112 38.31 8.44 -9.91
CA ARG A 112 38.68 7.20 -10.60
C ARG A 112 37.65 6.76 -11.62
N LEU A 113 36.36 6.91 -11.30
CA LEU A 113 35.28 6.44 -12.18
C LEU A 113 34.92 7.44 -13.28
N CYS A 114 35.30 8.71 -13.19
CA CYS A 114 35.01 9.73 -14.21
C CYS A 114 35.70 9.47 -15.56
N PHE A 115 36.69 8.57 -15.60
CA PHE A 115 37.38 8.14 -16.82
C PHE A 115 37.05 6.71 -17.23
N LYS A 116 36.03 6.09 -16.62
CA LYS A 116 35.69 4.68 -16.83
C LYS A 116 34.25 4.52 -17.29
N ARG A 117 34.05 3.69 -18.31
CA ARG A 117 32.72 3.24 -18.72
C ARG A 117 32.25 2.13 -17.77
N VAL A 118 31.38 2.45 -16.82
CA VAL A 118 30.92 1.51 -15.78
C VAL A 118 29.44 1.17 -15.85
N LEU A 119 29.09 -0.03 -15.41
CA LEU A 119 27.71 -0.42 -15.07
C LEU A 119 27.58 -0.50 -13.55
N LEU A 120 26.79 0.40 -12.96
CA LEU A 120 26.54 0.42 -11.53
C LEU A 120 25.06 0.16 -11.25
N ILE A 121 24.77 -0.86 -10.44
CA ILE A 121 23.43 -1.11 -9.92
C ILE A 121 23.41 -0.84 -8.41
N LEU A 122 22.57 0.10 -8.00
CA LEU A 122 22.28 0.47 -6.62
C LEU A 122 20.93 -0.13 -6.23
N ASP A 123 20.95 -1.27 -5.53
CA ASP A 123 19.74 -2.02 -5.21
C ASP A 123 19.18 -1.68 -3.82
N ASP A 124 17.87 -1.45 -3.75
CA ASP A 124 17.08 -1.18 -2.54
C ASP A 124 17.55 0.08 -1.79
N VAL A 125 17.66 1.18 -2.54
CA VAL A 125 17.96 2.52 -2.01
C VAL A 125 16.71 3.12 -1.36
N ASP A 126 16.84 3.61 -0.13
CA ASP A 126 15.74 4.22 0.64
C ASP A 126 16.05 5.58 1.27
N ASP A 127 17.27 6.10 1.07
CA ASP A 127 17.71 7.40 1.60
C ASP A 127 18.55 8.18 0.57
N LEU A 128 18.42 9.52 0.57
CA LEU A 128 19.19 10.39 -0.32
C LEU A 128 20.70 10.34 -0.03
N VAL A 129 21.10 10.25 1.24
CA VAL A 129 22.51 10.20 1.66
C VAL A 129 23.21 8.99 1.05
N GLN A 130 22.49 7.87 0.86
CA GLN A 130 23.01 6.70 0.16
C GLN A 130 23.40 7.02 -1.29
N LEU A 131 22.55 7.77 -2.01
CA LEU A 131 22.81 8.19 -3.38
C LEU A 131 23.94 9.22 -3.43
N GLU A 132 23.90 10.24 -2.59
CA GLU A 132 24.94 11.28 -2.52
C GLU A 132 26.33 10.70 -2.23
N THR A 133 26.39 9.59 -1.50
CA THR A 133 27.63 8.93 -1.11
C THR A 133 28.17 7.95 -2.14
N LEU A 134 27.29 7.32 -2.94
CA LEU A 134 27.64 6.23 -3.86
C LEU A 134 27.62 6.65 -5.35
N ALA A 135 26.76 7.60 -5.71
CA ALA A 135 26.56 8.08 -7.06
C ALA A 135 26.02 9.52 -7.06
N GLY A 136 26.73 10.44 -6.39
CA GLY A 136 26.20 11.77 -6.07
C GLY A 136 25.98 12.70 -7.25
N ALA A 137 26.74 12.55 -8.34
CA ALA A 137 26.58 13.36 -9.54
C ALA A 137 26.98 12.59 -10.80
N ARG A 138 26.51 13.08 -11.97
CA ARG A 138 26.75 12.42 -13.26
C ARG A 138 28.23 12.42 -13.66
N ASP A 139 28.95 13.49 -13.35
CA ASP A 139 30.37 13.67 -13.66
C ASP A 139 31.31 12.75 -12.86
N TRP A 140 30.77 11.95 -11.93
CA TRP A 140 31.52 10.90 -11.25
C TRP A 140 31.84 9.72 -12.16
N PHE A 141 31.17 9.60 -13.30
CA PHE A 141 31.29 8.44 -14.19
C PHE A 141 31.73 8.87 -15.59
N GLY A 142 32.49 8.00 -16.26
CA GLY A 142 32.94 8.25 -17.62
C GLY A 142 31.82 8.10 -18.65
N SER A 143 32.05 8.67 -19.84
CA SER A 143 31.12 8.55 -20.97
C SER A 143 30.79 7.09 -21.28
N GLY A 144 29.53 6.83 -21.65
CA GLY A 144 29.00 5.49 -21.89
C GLY A 144 28.58 4.73 -20.62
N SER A 145 28.75 5.29 -19.43
CA SER A 145 28.35 4.62 -18.18
C SER A 145 26.84 4.48 -18.04
N ARG A 146 26.42 3.45 -17.31
CA ARG A 146 25.02 3.14 -16.99
C ARG A 146 24.84 2.95 -15.50
N ILE A 147 23.92 3.70 -14.91
CA ILE A 147 23.59 3.64 -13.50
C ILE A 147 22.12 3.23 -13.37
N ILE A 148 21.85 2.21 -12.56
CA ILE A 148 20.51 1.69 -12.30
C ILE A 148 20.24 1.79 -10.81
N ILE A 149 19.19 2.50 -10.42
CA ILE A 149 18.76 2.63 -9.03
C ILE A 149 17.49 1.82 -8.87
N THR A 150 17.43 0.89 -7.92
CA THR A 150 16.17 0.26 -7.52
C THR A 150 15.68 0.87 -6.20
N THR A 151 14.41 1.24 -6.14
CA THR A 151 13.84 1.84 -4.94
C THR A 151 12.35 1.56 -4.80
N ARG A 152 11.81 1.77 -3.59
CA ARG A 152 10.36 1.80 -3.32
C ARG A 152 9.84 3.22 -3.18
N ASP A 153 10.73 4.21 -3.33
CA ASP A 153 10.44 5.61 -3.16
C ASP A 153 10.78 6.39 -4.44
N GLN A 154 9.77 6.68 -5.25
CA GLN A 154 9.98 7.44 -6.49
C GLN A 154 10.38 8.90 -6.22
N HIS A 155 10.19 9.42 -5.00
CA HIS A 155 10.67 10.74 -4.62
C HIS A 155 12.19 10.82 -4.75
N LEU A 156 12.90 9.77 -4.34
CA LEU A 156 14.36 9.69 -4.46
C LEU A 156 14.81 9.82 -5.92
N LEU A 157 14.05 9.25 -6.86
CA LEU A 157 14.34 9.35 -8.29
C LEU A 157 14.04 10.75 -8.85
N ASN A 158 13.06 11.47 -8.30
CA ASN A 158 12.78 12.86 -8.67
C ASN A 158 13.93 13.78 -8.27
N ILE A 159 14.36 13.70 -7.01
CA ILE A 159 15.40 14.58 -6.47
C ILE A 159 16.78 14.25 -7.07
N SER A 160 17.06 12.98 -7.40
CA SER A 160 18.30 12.57 -8.06
C SER A 160 18.34 12.85 -9.56
N LYS A 161 17.25 13.38 -10.15
CA LYS A 161 17.14 13.77 -11.57
C LYS A 161 17.64 12.68 -12.54
N VAL A 162 17.13 11.46 -12.35
CA VAL A 162 17.40 10.34 -13.26
C VAL A 162 16.93 10.66 -14.69
N ASP A 163 17.58 10.08 -15.70
CA ASP A 163 17.22 10.28 -17.11
C ASP A 163 15.89 9.62 -17.47
N SER A 164 15.58 8.51 -16.80
CA SER A 164 14.34 7.79 -17.02
C SER A 164 13.89 7.01 -15.79
N LYS A 165 12.59 6.76 -15.71
CA LYS A 165 11.99 5.95 -14.65
C LYS A 165 11.19 4.82 -15.25
N TYR A 166 11.30 3.65 -14.64
CA TYR A 166 10.58 2.45 -15.01
C TYR A 166 9.82 1.93 -13.79
N GLU A 167 8.50 2.04 -13.83
CA GLU A 167 7.63 1.38 -12.85
C GLU A 167 7.49 -0.09 -13.23
N VAL A 168 7.82 -0.99 -12.31
CA VAL A 168 7.78 -2.43 -12.60
C VAL A 168 6.33 -2.90 -12.72
N LYS A 169 6.01 -3.45 -13.90
CA LYS A 169 4.70 -4.05 -14.18
C LYS A 169 4.55 -5.39 -13.45
N ARG A 170 3.34 -5.63 -12.92
CA ARG A 170 2.91 -6.92 -12.35
C ARG A 170 2.93 -8.02 -13.38
N LEU A 171 3.05 -9.25 -12.92
CA LEU A 171 2.89 -10.43 -13.79
C LEU A 171 1.48 -10.45 -14.35
N ASP A 172 1.36 -10.75 -15.64
CA ASP A 172 0.04 -11.05 -16.22
C ASP A 172 -0.48 -12.38 -15.68
N HIS A 173 -1.73 -12.72 -16.02
CA HIS A 173 -2.38 -13.93 -15.51
C HIS A 173 -1.61 -15.22 -15.84
N ASN A 174 -1.03 -15.31 -17.04
CA ASN A 174 -0.31 -16.50 -17.48
C ASN A 174 1.05 -16.59 -16.81
N GLU A 175 1.80 -15.48 -16.77
CA GLU A 175 3.08 -15.38 -16.06
C GLU A 175 2.93 -15.69 -14.57
N ALA A 176 1.85 -15.19 -13.95
CA ALA A 176 1.56 -15.41 -12.54
C ALA A 176 1.21 -16.88 -12.25
N LEU A 177 0.38 -17.49 -13.10
CA LEU A 177 -0.02 -18.89 -12.97
C LEU A 177 1.18 -19.83 -13.15
N GLU A 178 2.03 -19.56 -14.14
CA GLU A 178 3.24 -20.34 -14.39
C GLU A 178 4.20 -20.23 -13.19
N LEU A 179 4.48 -19.02 -12.70
CA LEU A 179 5.37 -18.83 -11.56
C LEU A 179 4.85 -19.56 -10.31
N PHE A 180 3.56 -19.43 -10.02
CA PHE A 180 2.94 -20.14 -8.91
C PHE A 180 3.03 -21.65 -9.07
N SER A 181 2.75 -22.16 -10.27
CA SER A 181 2.74 -23.59 -10.56
C SER A 181 4.12 -24.21 -10.33
N TRP A 182 5.19 -23.52 -10.74
CA TRP A 182 6.55 -23.98 -10.48
C TRP A 182 6.87 -24.11 -8.98
N HIS A 183 6.32 -23.21 -8.16
CA HIS A 183 6.52 -23.20 -6.72
C HIS A 183 5.63 -24.21 -5.99
N ALA A 184 4.41 -24.46 -6.49
CA ALA A 184 3.40 -25.32 -5.86
C ALA A 184 3.47 -26.79 -6.31
N PHE A 185 3.72 -27.03 -7.61
CA PHE A 185 3.61 -28.35 -8.25
C PHE A 185 4.92 -28.83 -8.89
N GLU A 186 5.93 -27.95 -9.00
CA GLU A 186 7.18 -28.23 -9.74
C GLU A 186 6.98 -28.44 -11.25
N GLU A 187 5.87 -27.92 -11.77
CA GLU A 187 5.49 -27.92 -13.18
C GLU A 187 5.08 -26.51 -13.60
N ASP A 188 4.99 -26.24 -14.90
CA ASP A 188 4.58 -24.93 -15.45
C ASP A 188 3.06 -24.69 -15.33
N LYS A 189 2.29 -25.70 -14.94
CA LYS A 189 0.83 -25.66 -14.86
C LYS A 189 0.29 -26.32 -13.58
N PRO A 190 -0.92 -25.94 -13.16
CA PRO A 190 -1.60 -26.60 -12.05
C PRO A 190 -2.07 -28.00 -12.43
N ILE A 191 -2.06 -28.90 -11.45
CA ILE A 191 -2.72 -30.20 -11.53
C ILE A 191 -4.25 -29.98 -11.57
N GLU A 192 -4.98 -30.80 -12.33
CA GLU A 192 -6.40 -30.63 -12.66
C GLU A 192 -7.29 -30.33 -11.44
N ASP A 193 -7.16 -31.10 -10.37
CA ASP A 193 -7.94 -30.93 -9.13
C ASP A 193 -7.68 -29.60 -8.39
N TYR A 194 -6.56 -28.93 -8.68
CA TYR A 194 -6.12 -27.70 -8.01
C TYR A 194 -6.33 -26.44 -8.86
N VAL A 195 -6.86 -26.56 -10.08
CA VAL A 195 -7.06 -25.43 -11.01
C VAL A 195 -7.89 -24.32 -10.37
N GLU A 196 -9.01 -24.65 -9.73
CA GLU A 196 -9.91 -23.64 -9.15
C GLU A 196 -9.29 -22.94 -7.93
N LEU A 197 -8.57 -23.67 -7.09
CA LEU A 197 -7.83 -23.09 -5.96
C LEU A 197 -6.67 -22.21 -6.44
N SER A 198 -6.02 -22.59 -7.55
CA SER A 198 -4.97 -21.78 -8.17
C SER A 198 -5.51 -20.44 -8.67
N LYS A 199 -6.73 -20.40 -9.22
CA LYS A 199 -7.39 -19.14 -9.58
C LYS A 199 -7.62 -18.23 -8.38
N GLN A 200 -8.02 -18.78 -7.22
CA GLN A 200 -8.16 -18.00 -5.99
C GLN A 200 -6.82 -17.41 -5.54
N VAL A 201 -5.72 -18.15 -5.70
CA VAL A 201 -4.37 -17.61 -5.45
C VAL A 201 -4.04 -16.48 -6.42
N MET A 202 -4.39 -16.60 -7.70
CA MET A 202 -4.13 -15.53 -8.68
C MET A 202 -4.89 -14.25 -8.32
N GLN A 203 -6.15 -14.38 -7.91
CA GLN A 203 -6.97 -13.26 -7.46
C GLN A 203 -6.35 -12.58 -6.24
N TYR A 204 -5.91 -13.36 -5.24
CA TYR A 204 -5.30 -12.82 -4.03
C TYR A 204 -3.91 -12.19 -4.27
N ALA A 205 -3.09 -12.79 -5.11
CA ALA A 205 -1.72 -12.34 -5.36
C ALA A 205 -1.64 -11.15 -6.32
N GLU A 206 -2.65 -10.96 -7.19
CA GLU A 206 -2.73 -9.89 -8.19
C GLU A 206 -1.41 -9.75 -9.01
N GLY A 207 -0.76 -10.87 -9.32
CA GLY A 207 0.48 -10.86 -10.10
C GLY A 207 1.74 -10.37 -9.36
N LEU A 208 1.73 -10.30 -8.02
CA LEU A 208 2.92 -10.01 -7.21
C LEU A 208 3.81 -11.28 -7.05
N PRO A 209 5.04 -11.31 -7.61
CA PRO A 209 5.90 -12.50 -7.58
C PRO A 209 6.18 -13.03 -6.18
N LEU A 210 6.44 -12.14 -5.20
CA LEU A 210 6.70 -12.54 -3.83
C LEU A 210 5.55 -13.36 -3.23
N VAL A 211 4.31 -12.95 -3.47
CA VAL A 211 3.12 -13.59 -2.90
C VAL A 211 2.94 -14.96 -3.53
N LEU A 212 3.07 -15.05 -4.86
CA LEU A 212 2.99 -16.30 -5.62
C LEU A 212 4.05 -17.31 -5.15
N THR A 213 5.29 -16.87 -4.95
CA THR A 213 6.38 -17.72 -4.46
C THR A 213 6.12 -18.22 -3.03
N VAL A 214 5.67 -17.33 -2.13
CA VAL A 214 5.41 -17.71 -0.73
C VAL A 214 4.25 -18.68 -0.64
N LEU A 215 3.13 -18.41 -1.31
CA LEU A 215 1.95 -19.27 -1.29
C LEU A 215 2.24 -20.60 -1.98
N GLY A 216 2.86 -20.60 -3.16
CA GLY A 216 3.20 -21.84 -3.85
C GLY A 216 4.09 -22.73 -2.98
N SER A 217 5.09 -22.15 -2.32
CA SER A 217 5.99 -22.91 -1.43
C SER A 217 5.29 -23.44 -0.17
N ASP A 218 4.34 -22.69 0.40
CA ASP A 218 3.56 -23.08 1.59
C ASP A 218 2.54 -24.19 1.28
N LEU A 219 2.01 -24.18 0.05
CA LEU A 219 0.98 -25.10 -0.42
C LEU A 219 1.54 -26.36 -1.08
N ARG A 220 2.84 -26.39 -1.41
CA ARG A 220 3.49 -27.51 -2.10
C ARG A 220 3.34 -28.82 -1.33
N GLY A 221 2.91 -29.85 -2.05
CA GLY A 221 2.73 -31.21 -1.52
C GLY A 221 1.55 -31.38 -0.56
N GLN A 222 0.72 -30.36 -0.38
CA GLN A 222 -0.43 -30.39 0.53
C GLN A 222 -1.72 -30.78 -0.21
N ASN A 223 -2.68 -31.34 0.53
CA ASN A 223 -3.98 -31.74 -0.04
C ASN A 223 -4.95 -30.56 -0.21
N ILE A 224 -6.00 -30.76 -1.00
CA ILE A 224 -7.05 -29.78 -1.32
C ILE A 224 -7.68 -29.14 -0.07
N ASN A 225 -7.92 -29.92 0.99
CA ASN A 225 -8.52 -29.40 2.22
C ASN A 225 -7.59 -28.43 2.95
N TYR A 226 -6.28 -28.75 2.99
CA TYR A 226 -5.27 -27.86 3.53
C TYR A 226 -5.16 -26.57 2.72
N TRP A 227 -5.19 -26.66 1.38
CA TRP A 227 -5.20 -25.48 0.51
C TRP A 227 -6.39 -24.57 0.82
N ARG A 228 -7.61 -25.12 0.85
CA ARG A 228 -8.82 -24.35 1.14
C ARG A 228 -8.72 -23.66 2.51
N SER A 229 -8.35 -24.41 3.54
CA SER A 229 -8.18 -23.86 4.89
C SER A 229 -7.11 -22.76 4.96
N THR A 230 -6.00 -22.93 4.24
CA THR A 230 -4.90 -21.96 4.20
C THR A 230 -5.30 -20.68 3.46
N LEU A 231 -6.00 -20.79 2.33
CA LEU A 231 -6.51 -19.63 1.60
C LEU A 231 -7.56 -18.88 2.41
N ASP A 232 -8.46 -19.59 3.10
CA ASP A 232 -9.45 -18.97 3.99
C ASP A 232 -8.80 -18.29 5.20
N LYS A 233 -7.71 -18.87 5.71
CA LYS A 233 -6.88 -18.23 6.73
C LYS A 233 -6.25 -16.94 6.20
N TYR A 234 -5.69 -16.93 4.99
CA TYR A 234 -5.02 -15.75 4.44
C TYR A 234 -5.97 -14.58 4.14
N LYS A 235 -7.24 -14.85 3.83
CA LYS A 235 -8.30 -13.83 3.76
C LYS A 235 -8.53 -13.11 5.10
N ARG A 236 -8.23 -13.77 6.22
CA ARG A 236 -8.43 -13.22 7.58
C ARG A 236 -7.14 -12.66 8.18
N ILE A 237 -6.05 -13.40 8.04
CA ILE A 237 -4.74 -13.11 8.63
C ILE A 237 -3.69 -13.34 7.55
N PRO A 238 -3.18 -12.26 6.93
CA PRO A 238 -2.18 -12.36 5.88
C PRO A 238 -0.87 -13.03 6.37
N SER A 239 -0.14 -13.65 5.44
CA SER A 239 1.14 -14.30 5.75
C SER A 239 2.15 -13.34 6.35
N LYS A 240 2.75 -13.70 7.49
CA LYS A 240 3.79 -12.90 8.16
C LYS A 240 4.96 -12.55 7.25
N ASN A 241 5.37 -13.45 6.37
CA ASN A 241 6.50 -13.23 5.46
C ASN A 241 6.17 -12.18 4.38
N ILE A 242 4.94 -12.22 3.85
CA ILE A 242 4.46 -11.22 2.88
C ILE A 242 4.35 -9.86 3.58
N GLN A 243 3.70 -9.84 4.75
CA GLN A 243 3.51 -8.64 5.56
C GLN A 243 4.84 -7.96 5.90
N LYS A 244 5.85 -8.72 6.34
CA LYS A 244 7.18 -8.18 6.65
C LYS A 244 7.78 -7.41 5.47
N VAL A 245 7.59 -7.87 4.24
CA VAL A 245 8.15 -7.18 3.06
C VAL A 245 7.31 -5.97 2.67
N LEU A 246 5.99 -6.06 2.73
CA LEU A 246 5.10 -4.94 2.39
C LEU A 246 5.20 -3.79 3.40
N CYS A 247 5.31 -4.11 4.70
CA CYS A 247 5.38 -3.12 5.78
C CYS A 247 6.60 -2.20 5.71
N ILE A 248 7.69 -2.58 5.04
CA ILE A 248 8.91 -1.76 4.95
C ILE A 248 8.60 -0.33 4.46
N SER A 249 7.73 -0.18 3.46
CA SER A 249 7.35 1.15 2.96
C SER A 249 6.48 1.92 3.95
N TYR A 250 5.63 1.22 4.71
CA TYR A 250 4.77 1.80 5.74
C TYR A 250 5.54 2.22 7.00
N ASP A 251 6.52 1.41 7.43
CA ASP A 251 7.30 1.67 8.63
C ASP A 251 8.12 2.97 8.52
N GLY A 252 8.52 3.32 7.29
CA GLY A 252 9.22 4.56 6.96
C GLY A 252 8.34 5.80 6.80
N LEU A 253 7.03 5.70 7.03
CA LEU A 253 6.10 6.83 7.07
C LEU A 253 6.10 7.49 8.45
N ASP A 254 5.80 8.79 8.50
CA ASP A 254 5.50 9.49 9.74
C ASP A 254 4.10 9.14 10.29
N ASP A 255 3.79 9.59 11.51
CA ASP A 255 2.54 9.22 12.19
C ASP A 255 1.29 9.75 11.46
N ASN A 256 1.35 10.95 10.87
CA ASN A 256 0.23 11.51 10.11
C ASN A 256 0.01 10.74 8.80
N GLU A 257 1.09 10.41 8.09
CA GLU A 257 1.07 9.58 6.89
C GLU A 257 0.54 8.17 7.17
N LYS A 258 0.91 7.57 8.30
CA LYS A 258 0.41 6.26 8.75
C LYS A 258 -1.09 6.27 9.02
N GLU A 259 -1.61 7.29 9.70
CA GLU A 259 -3.05 7.40 9.94
C GLU A 259 -3.84 7.62 8.64
N ILE A 260 -3.31 8.43 7.70
CA ILE A 260 -3.90 8.59 6.36
C ILE A 260 -3.92 7.26 5.61
N PHE A 261 -2.82 6.50 5.63
CA PHE A 261 -2.76 5.17 5.01
C PHE A 261 -3.85 4.25 5.56
N LEU A 262 -4.01 4.19 6.88
CA LEU A 262 -5.02 3.35 7.52
C LEU A 262 -6.45 3.81 7.22
N ASP A 263 -6.70 5.13 7.18
CA ASP A 263 -8.00 5.69 6.79
C ASP A 263 -8.35 5.34 5.33
N ILE A 264 -7.38 5.40 4.42
CA ILE A 264 -7.58 4.99 3.03
C ILE A 264 -7.85 3.48 2.94
N ALA A 265 -7.02 2.66 3.62
CA ALA A 265 -7.17 1.22 3.62
C ALA A 265 -8.56 0.78 4.13
N PHE A 266 -9.10 1.46 5.13
CA PHE A 266 -10.38 1.07 5.71
C PHE A 266 -11.60 1.71 5.07
N PHE A 267 -11.54 2.98 4.64
CA PHE A 267 -12.76 3.74 4.33
C PHE A 267 -12.77 4.38 2.95
N PHE A 268 -11.60 4.59 2.34
CA PHE A 268 -11.47 5.47 1.17
C PHE A 268 -10.79 4.84 -0.05
N ASN A 269 -10.51 3.53 -0.05
CA ASN A 269 -10.09 2.83 -1.27
C ASN A 269 -11.21 2.91 -2.32
N GLY A 270 -10.85 3.29 -3.55
CA GLY A 270 -11.78 3.50 -4.66
C GLY A 270 -12.55 4.83 -4.63
N GLN A 271 -12.33 5.70 -3.63
CA GLN A 271 -13.06 6.98 -3.51
C GLN A 271 -12.37 8.11 -4.28
N TYR A 272 -13.14 9.13 -4.70
CA TYR A 272 -12.62 10.30 -5.40
C TYR A 272 -11.61 11.09 -4.56
N LEU A 273 -10.46 11.41 -5.15
CA LEU A 273 -9.35 12.10 -4.47
C LEU A 273 -9.79 13.40 -3.78
N ASP A 274 -10.45 14.30 -4.53
CA ASP A 274 -10.84 15.61 -4.02
C ASP A 274 -11.80 15.53 -2.83
N HIS A 275 -12.59 14.46 -2.75
CA HIS A 275 -13.50 14.22 -1.65
C HIS A 275 -12.74 13.74 -0.40
N VAL A 276 -11.81 12.81 -0.59
CA VAL A 276 -11.00 12.24 0.50
C VAL A 276 -10.07 13.29 1.10
N VAL A 277 -9.44 14.13 0.28
CA VAL A 277 -8.60 15.24 0.75
C VAL A 277 -9.35 16.13 1.73
N LYS A 278 -10.58 16.54 1.40
CA LYS A 278 -11.38 17.42 2.28
C LYS A 278 -11.79 16.74 3.58
N ILE A 279 -12.13 15.44 3.54
CA ILE A 279 -12.47 14.69 4.75
C ILE A 279 -11.26 14.58 5.68
N LEU A 280 -10.09 14.22 5.14
CA LEU A 280 -8.86 14.09 5.91
C LEU A 280 -8.39 15.45 6.47
N ASP A 281 -8.52 16.53 5.70
CA ASP A 281 -8.27 17.90 6.17
C ASP A 281 -9.18 18.25 7.36
N SER A 282 -10.48 17.90 7.26
CA SER A 282 -11.42 18.10 8.38
C SER A 282 -11.07 17.29 9.63
N CYS A 283 -10.31 16.19 9.49
CA CYS A 283 -9.78 15.41 10.61
C CYS A 283 -8.58 16.08 11.29
N GLY A 284 -8.03 17.15 10.72
CA GLY A 284 -6.81 17.83 11.20
C GLY A 284 -5.53 17.21 10.67
N PHE A 285 -5.60 16.37 9.62
CA PHE A 285 -4.42 15.83 8.96
C PHE A 285 -3.87 16.77 7.89
N SER A 286 -2.69 16.44 7.38
CA SER A 286 -2.08 17.10 6.21
C SER A 286 -2.24 16.22 4.95
N PRO A 287 -3.44 16.16 4.32
CA PRO A 287 -3.75 15.19 3.27
C PRO A 287 -2.93 15.38 2.00
N GLU A 288 -2.64 16.61 1.58
CA GLU A 288 -1.87 16.86 0.37
C GLU A 288 -0.45 16.26 0.46
N ASN A 289 0.22 16.50 1.58
CA ASN A 289 1.53 15.93 1.85
C ASN A 289 1.43 14.40 2.04
N GLY A 290 0.51 13.94 2.88
CA GLY A 290 0.36 12.52 3.18
C GLY A 290 0.05 11.67 1.95
N ILE A 291 -0.94 12.06 1.14
CA ILE A 291 -1.29 11.33 -0.09
C ILE A 291 -0.13 11.33 -1.08
N LYS A 292 0.54 12.47 -1.27
CA LYS A 292 1.73 12.54 -2.12
C LYS A 292 2.82 11.57 -1.65
N ARG A 293 3.04 11.47 -0.34
CA ARG A 293 4.05 10.59 0.24
C ARG A 293 3.68 9.11 0.10
N LEU A 294 2.41 8.74 0.24
CA LEU A 294 1.94 7.40 -0.04
C LEU A 294 2.12 7.01 -1.52
N ILE A 295 1.87 7.93 -2.46
CA ILE A 295 2.14 7.74 -3.88
C ILE A 295 3.65 7.58 -4.11
N ASP A 296 4.46 8.44 -3.52
CA ASP A 296 5.93 8.38 -3.61
C ASP A 296 6.47 7.04 -3.12
N LYS A 297 5.91 6.48 -2.05
CA LYS A 297 6.26 5.15 -1.50
C LYS A 297 5.62 3.95 -2.23
N CYS A 298 4.91 4.21 -3.34
CA CYS A 298 4.17 3.20 -4.12
C CYS A 298 3.12 2.41 -3.30
N LEU A 299 2.52 3.06 -2.30
CA LEU A 299 1.50 2.45 -1.43
C LEU A 299 0.08 2.66 -1.97
N ILE A 300 -0.13 3.73 -2.74
CA ILE A 300 -1.40 4.02 -3.42
C ILE A 300 -1.10 4.60 -4.80
N THR A 301 -2.09 4.58 -5.68
CA THR A 301 -2.08 5.30 -6.96
C THR A 301 -3.38 6.09 -7.13
N ILE A 302 -3.38 7.01 -8.10
CA ILE A 302 -4.58 7.71 -8.55
C ILE A 302 -4.95 7.13 -9.91
N THR A 303 -6.18 6.65 -10.05
CA THR A 303 -6.68 6.10 -11.31
C THR A 303 -6.95 7.19 -12.33
N THR A 304 -7.18 6.81 -13.59
CA THR A 304 -7.62 7.73 -14.65
C THR A 304 -8.94 8.43 -14.35
N TYR A 305 -9.74 7.91 -13.42
CA TYR A 305 -11.01 8.49 -12.97
C TYR A 305 -10.86 9.42 -11.76
N ASN A 306 -9.63 9.80 -11.40
CA ASN A 306 -9.32 10.61 -10.22
C ASN A 306 -9.79 9.97 -8.90
N THR A 307 -9.74 8.64 -8.81
CA THR A 307 -10.03 7.89 -7.58
C THR A 307 -8.75 7.36 -6.97
N LEU A 308 -8.70 7.31 -5.64
CA LEU A 308 -7.65 6.62 -4.91
C LEU A 308 -7.75 5.12 -5.14
N TRP A 309 -6.61 4.49 -5.36
CA TRP A 309 -6.54 3.04 -5.43
C TRP A 309 -5.39 2.52 -4.59
N MET A 310 -5.71 1.58 -3.71
CA MET A 310 -4.78 0.82 -2.89
C MET A 310 -4.92 -0.65 -3.28
N HIS A 311 -3.79 -1.30 -3.52
CA HIS A 311 -3.72 -2.72 -3.81
C HIS A 311 -4.32 -3.56 -2.66
N ASP A 312 -5.02 -4.66 -2.97
CA ASP A 312 -5.74 -5.43 -1.94
C ASP A 312 -4.78 -5.97 -0.87
N LEU A 313 -3.58 -6.42 -1.24
CA LEU A 313 -2.58 -6.86 -0.26
C LEU A 313 -2.03 -5.73 0.64
N LEU A 314 -2.04 -4.47 0.17
CA LEU A 314 -1.71 -3.33 1.01
C LEU A 314 -2.89 -2.96 1.92
N GLN A 315 -4.11 -3.08 1.42
CA GLN A 315 -5.32 -2.92 2.22
C GLN A 315 -5.36 -3.95 3.35
N ASP A 316 -5.09 -5.22 3.04
CA ASP A 316 -4.99 -6.32 4.01
C ASP A 316 -3.83 -6.13 4.99
N MET A 317 -2.72 -5.54 4.54
CA MET A 317 -1.66 -5.11 5.45
C MET A 317 -2.15 -4.05 6.44
N GLY A 318 -2.86 -3.02 5.99
CA GLY A 318 -3.47 -2.03 6.89
C GLY A 318 -4.43 -2.66 7.89
N ARG A 319 -5.26 -3.61 7.45
CA ARG A 319 -6.18 -4.37 8.31
C ARG A 319 -5.44 -5.21 9.36
N GLU A 320 -4.35 -5.87 8.98
CA GLU A 320 -3.52 -6.66 9.89
C GLU A 320 -2.78 -5.79 10.91
N ILE A 321 -2.34 -4.59 10.53
CA ILE A 321 -1.75 -3.61 11.46
C ILE A 321 -2.76 -3.26 12.55
N VAL A 322 -3.99 -2.87 12.19
CA VAL A 322 -5.05 -2.54 13.15
C VAL A 322 -5.46 -3.75 13.99
N ARG A 323 -5.54 -4.95 13.39
CA ARG A 323 -5.83 -6.18 14.13
C ARG A 323 -4.79 -6.45 15.22
N LYS A 324 -3.52 -6.11 14.99
CA LYS A 324 -2.42 -6.29 15.95
C LYS A 324 -2.44 -5.31 17.11
N GLU A 325 -3.12 -4.17 17.01
CA GLU A 325 -3.30 -3.24 18.13
C GLU A 325 -3.95 -3.94 19.32
N SER A 326 -4.96 -4.78 19.04
CA SER A 326 -5.61 -5.63 20.03
C SER A 326 -6.14 -6.91 19.38
N PRO A 327 -5.36 -8.00 19.37
CA PRO A 327 -5.74 -9.23 18.67
C PRO A 327 -7.01 -9.88 19.23
N LYS A 328 -7.24 -9.80 20.54
CA LYS A 328 -8.33 -10.49 21.24
C LYS A 328 -9.55 -9.61 21.54
N GLU A 329 -9.35 -8.30 21.65
CA GLU A 329 -10.42 -7.35 22.01
C GLU A 329 -10.65 -6.37 20.86
N PRO A 330 -11.59 -6.66 19.93
CA PRO A 330 -11.83 -5.80 18.78
C PRO A 330 -12.24 -4.37 19.17
N GLY A 331 -12.99 -4.21 20.27
CA GLY A 331 -13.43 -2.90 20.77
C GLY A 331 -12.29 -1.98 21.23
N ALA A 332 -11.06 -2.49 21.38
CA ALA A 332 -9.87 -1.72 21.71
C ALA A 332 -9.03 -1.32 20.48
N ARG A 333 -9.43 -1.71 19.26
CA ARG A 333 -8.77 -1.35 17.99
C ARG A 333 -9.24 0.01 17.48
N SER A 334 -8.42 0.67 16.68
CA SER A 334 -8.69 1.97 16.07
C SER A 334 -9.79 1.91 15.00
N ARG A 335 -9.80 0.84 14.19
CA ARG A 335 -10.72 0.70 13.06
C ARG A 335 -11.32 -0.70 13.00
N LEU A 336 -12.58 -0.79 12.59
CA LEU A 336 -13.32 -2.04 12.45
C LEU A 336 -13.90 -2.17 11.05
N TRP A 337 -13.74 -3.36 10.48
CA TRP A 337 -14.23 -3.70 9.13
C TRP A 337 -14.82 -5.11 9.06
N PHE A 338 -14.32 -6.03 9.87
CA PHE A 338 -14.75 -7.43 9.84
C PHE A 338 -16.08 -7.59 10.58
N HIS A 339 -17.10 -8.09 9.88
CA HIS A 339 -18.48 -8.18 10.37
C HIS A 339 -18.64 -8.87 11.74
N GLU A 340 -17.94 -10.00 12.00
CA GLU A 340 -18.02 -10.70 13.29
C GLU A 340 -17.50 -9.82 14.44
N ASP A 341 -16.38 -9.10 14.22
CA ASP A 341 -15.80 -8.18 15.20
C ASP A 341 -16.73 -6.98 15.45
N ILE A 342 -17.34 -6.44 14.39
CA ILE A 342 -18.30 -5.34 14.50
C ILE A 342 -19.53 -5.77 15.30
N ARG A 343 -20.06 -6.97 15.03
CA ARG A 343 -21.21 -7.52 15.73
C ARG A 343 -20.90 -7.67 17.23
N HIS A 344 -19.76 -8.27 17.55
CA HIS A 344 -19.30 -8.37 18.93
C HIS A 344 -19.19 -6.99 19.60
N VAL A 345 -18.62 -5.99 18.91
CA VAL A 345 -18.41 -4.65 19.47
C VAL A 345 -19.72 -3.89 19.71
N LEU A 346 -20.64 -3.93 18.74
CA LEU A 346 -21.89 -3.17 18.79
C LEU A 346 -22.94 -3.84 19.66
N GLU A 347 -23.09 -5.17 19.59
CA GLU A 347 -24.14 -5.88 20.34
C GLU A 347 -23.76 -6.05 21.82
N GLU A 348 -22.49 -6.34 22.12
CA GLU A 348 -22.00 -6.51 23.50
C GLU A 348 -21.53 -5.19 24.14
N ASN A 349 -21.55 -4.08 23.41
CA ASN A 349 -21.14 -2.74 23.87
C ASN A 349 -19.69 -2.71 24.39
N THR A 350 -18.79 -3.47 23.76
CA THR A 350 -17.37 -3.57 24.13
C THR A 350 -16.50 -2.50 23.48
N GLY A 351 -17.07 -1.71 22.56
CA GLY A 351 -16.40 -0.57 21.96
C GLY A 351 -15.82 0.41 22.98
N THR A 352 -14.60 0.87 22.73
CA THR A 352 -13.89 1.82 23.60
C THR A 352 -13.65 3.15 22.90
N ASN A 353 -13.05 4.11 23.62
CA ASN A 353 -12.63 5.39 23.04
C ASN A 353 -11.51 5.25 22.00
N ASN A 354 -10.89 4.07 21.86
CA ASN A 354 -9.91 3.82 20.81
C ASN A 354 -10.56 3.71 19.42
N VAL A 355 -11.84 3.32 19.35
CA VAL A 355 -12.52 3.13 18.06
C VAL A 355 -12.76 4.49 17.40
N GLU A 356 -12.08 4.72 16.29
CA GLU A 356 -12.17 5.92 15.47
C GLU A 356 -12.94 5.71 14.18
N GLY A 357 -13.07 4.47 13.69
CA GLY A 357 -13.83 4.21 12.47
C GLY A 357 -14.45 2.82 12.42
N ILE A 358 -15.65 2.74 11.86
CA ILE A 358 -16.37 1.48 11.62
C ILE A 358 -16.91 1.49 10.19
N GLU A 359 -16.55 0.48 9.40
CA GLU A 359 -17.18 0.19 8.12
C GLU A 359 -17.85 -1.18 8.17
N VAL A 360 -19.17 -1.18 8.04
CA VAL A 360 -19.99 -2.40 8.05
C VAL A 360 -20.12 -2.91 6.62
N ILE A 361 -19.46 -4.04 6.36
CA ILE A 361 -19.56 -4.81 5.12
C ILE A 361 -20.06 -6.20 5.50
N LEU A 362 -21.30 -6.54 5.13
CA LEU A 362 -21.86 -7.87 5.35
C LEU A 362 -21.58 -8.79 4.15
N PRO A 363 -21.39 -10.10 4.37
CA PRO A 363 -21.33 -11.08 3.29
C PRO A 363 -22.62 -11.10 2.47
N GLU A 364 -22.50 -11.32 1.15
CA GLU A 364 -23.65 -11.47 0.24
C GLU A 364 -24.55 -12.65 0.67
N GLY A 365 -25.87 -12.47 0.56
CA GLY A 365 -26.87 -13.52 0.87
C GLY A 365 -27.39 -13.56 2.30
N ASN A 366 -26.90 -12.67 3.18
CA ASN A 366 -27.34 -12.55 4.58
C ASN A 366 -28.41 -11.45 4.79
N ASP A 367 -29.38 -11.32 3.88
CA ASP A 367 -30.37 -10.22 3.87
C ASP A 367 -31.30 -10.20 5.11
N HIS A 368 -31.32 -11.29 5.88
CA HIS A 368 -32.08 -11.41 7.13
C HIS A 368 -31.22 -11.25 8.39
N ASP A 369 -29.90 -11.16 8.27
CA ASP A 369 -29.02 -10.97 9.43
C ASP A 369 -28.99 -9.49 9.83
N MET A 370 -29.44 -9.21 11.06
CA MET A 370 -29.55 -7.85 11.60
C MET A 370 -28.59 -7.67 12.77
N ILE A 371 -27.84 -6.56 12.76
CA ILE A 371 -27.03 -6.14 13.90
C ILE A 371 -27.94 -5.49 14.95
N ARG A 372 -27.90 -6.00 16.18
CA ARG A 372 -28.76 -5.54 17.29
C ARG A 372 -28.12 -4.40 18.06
N LEU A 373 -28.58 -3.18 17.84
CA LEU A 373 -28.11 -2.01 18.58
C LEU A 373 -28.90 -1.86 19.89
N SER A 374 -28.16 -1.81 20.99
CA SER A 374 -28.65 -1.28 22.26
C SER A 374 -28.44 0.24 22.32
N PRO A 375 -29.13 0.97 23.22
CA PRO A 375 -28.86 2.40 23.43
C PRO A 375 -27.40 2.72 23.74
N LYS A 376 -26.65 1.76 24.31
CA LYS A 376 -25.27 1.91 24.75
C LYS A 376 -24.22 1.52 23.69
N SER A 377 -24.63 1.05 22.50
CA SER A 377 -23.73 0.48 21.49
C SER A 377 -22.56 1.40 21.11
N PHE A 378 -22.81 2.72 21.09
CA PHE A 378 -21.83 3.75 20.74
C PHE A 378 -21.36 4.59 21.94
N ALA A 379 -21.89 4.35 23.14
CA ALA A 379 -21.77 5.26 24.29
C ALA A 379 -20.32 5.52 24.72
N LYS A 380 -19.43 4.55 24.51
CA LYS A 380 -18.01 4.62 24.87
C LYS A 380 -17.09 5.01 23.71
N MET A 381 -17.58 5.19 22.49
CA MET A 381 -16.76 5.47 21.31
C MET A 381 -16.69 6.98 21.04
N LYS A 382 -16.12 7.75 21.97
CA LYS A 382 -16.19 9.23 21.89
C LYS A 382 -15.28 9.84 20.82
N ARG A 383 -14.36 9.07 20.25
CA ARG A 383 -13.43 9.48 19.19
C ARG A 383 -13.84 8.97 17.80
N LEU A 384 -15.02 8.36 17.66
CA LEU A 384 -15.49 7.87 16.38
C LEU A 384 -15.60 9.02 15.37
N ARG A 385 -14.81 8.93 14.29
CA ARG A 385 -14.73 9.86 13.14
C ARG A 385 -15.51 9.35 11.94
N PHE A 386 -15.56 8.03 11.74
CA PHE A 386 -16.23 7.43 10.57
C PHE A 386 -17.19 6.33 10.97
N PHE A 387 -18.43 6.42 10.50
CA PHE A 387 -19.36 5.30 10.50
C PHE A 387 -19.93 5.15 9.10
N LYS A 388 -19.63 4.02 8.45
CA LYS A 388 -20.10 3.68 7.11
C LYS A 388 -20.78 2.32 7.14
N SER A 389 -21.96 2.23 6.54
CA SER A 389 -22.70 0.99 6.45
C SER A 389 -23.49 0.96 5.16
N HIS A 390 -23.14 0.00 4.29
CA HIS A 390 -23.80 -0.20 3.00
C HIS A 390 -24.55 -1.53 3.04
N GLY A 391 -25.86 -1.49 2.81
CA GLY A 391 -26.69 -2.70 2.71
C GLY A 391 -26.98 -3.45 4.01
N ALA A 392 -26.26 -3.20 5.11
CA ALA A 392 -26.51 -3.86 6.39
C ALA A 392 -27.85 -3.44 7.01
N TYR A 393 -28.51 -4.38 7.70
CA TYR A 393 -29.71 -4.11 8.48
C TYR A 393 -29.40 -4.03 9.97
N PHE A 394 -30.06 -3.10 10.65
CA PHE A 394 -29.91 -2.90 12.08
C PHE A 394 -31.27 -2.95 12.77
N SER A 395 -31.26 -3.34 14.03
CA SER A 395 -32.40 -3.19 14.95
C SER A 395 -32.00 -2.33 16.15
N GLY A 396 -32.98 -1.76 16.84
CA GLY A 396 -32.76 -0.76 17.89
C GLY A 396 -33.33 0.60 17.47
N ARG A 397 -34.15 1.22 18.33
CA ARG A 397 -34.92 2.44 17.98
C ARG A 397 -34.22 3.74 18.37
N SER A 398 -33.27 3.69 19.29
CA SER A 398 -32.60 4.85 19.88
C SER A 398 -31.19 4.52 20.34
N LEU A 399 -30.35 5.56 20.39
CA LEU A 399 -29.01 5.54 20.95
C LEU A 399 -28.88 6.62 22.02
N ASP A 400 -28.11 6.34 23.07
CA ASP A 400 -27.84 7.30 24.14
C ASP A 400 -26.82 8.36 23.70
N TYR A 401 -25.95 8.01 22.75
CA TYR A 401 -24.85 8.85 22.31
C TYR A 401 -24.39 8.48 20.91
N LEU A 402 -24.01 9.51 20.16
CA LEU A 402 -23.25 9.41 18.94
C LEU A 402 -22.08 10.40 19.01
N SER A 403 -20.91 10.02 18.51
CA SER A 403 -19.70 10.82 18.63
C SER A 403 -19.82 12.18 17.94
N ASN A 404 -19.51 13.25 18.68
CA ASN A 404 -19.39 14.60 18.11
C ASN A 404 -18.10 14.80 17.29
N GLU A 405 -17.21 13.80 17.24
CA GLU A 405 -16.04 13.77 16.36
C GLU A 405 -16.35 13.18 14.98
N LEU A 406 -17.58 12.76 14.70
CA LEU A 406 -17.93 12.22 13.38
C LEU A 406 -17.66 13.24 12.27
N ARG A 407 -16.96 12.79 11.24
CA ARG A 407 -16.76 13.46 9.94
C ARG A 407 -17.62 12.83 8.85
N VAL A 408 -17.79 11.50 8.89
CA VAL A 408 -18.62 10.77 7.93
C VAL A 408 -19.62 9.91 8.67
N LEU A 409 -20.90 10.12 8.35
CA LEU A 409 -22.01 9.27 8.78
C LEU A 409 -22.75 8.79 7.54
N ASP A 410 -22.47 7.57 7.11
CA ASP A 410 -23.12 6.91 5.98
C ASP A 410 -23.85 5.68 6.51
N TRP A 411 -25.17 5.79 6.69
CA TRP A 411 -25.94 4.79 7.42
C TRP A 411 -27.15 4.30 6.64
N SER A 412 -26.91 3.29 5.79
CA SER A 412 -27.99 2.57 5.10
C SER A 412 -28.85 1.78 6.09
N ASN A 413 -30.17 1.75 5.86
CA ASN A 413 -31.17 1.10 6.69
C ASN A 413 -31.09 1.50 8.18
N CYS A 414 -30.73 2.77 8.46
CA CYS A 414 -30.63 3.28 9.81
C CYS A 414 -31.94 3.06 10.59
N PRO A 415 -31.92 2.37 11.74
CA PRO A 415 -33.13 1.94 12.44
C PRO A 415 -33.66 3.02 13.41
N LEU A 416 -32.88 4.07 13.62
CA LEU A 416 -33.14 5.13 14.59
C LEU A 416 -34.32 5.97 14.15
N GLN A 417 -35.17 6.37 15.10
CA GLN A 417 -36.26 7.32 14.85
C GLN A 417 -35.78 8.77 14.92
N SER A 418 -34.72 9.04 15.68
CA SER A 418 -34.06 10.34 15.78
C SER A 418 -32.58 10.13 16.11
N LEU A 419 -31.75 11.13 15.78
CA LEU A 419 -30.38 11.16 16.28
C LEU A 419 -30.38 11.47 17.80
N PRO A 420 -29.36 11.00 18.56
CA PRO A 420 -29.25 11.30 19.99
C PRO A 420 -29.29 12.81 20.28
N SER A 421 -30.00 13.23 21.33
CA SER A 421 -30.19 14.66 21.65
C SER A 421 -28.90 15.40 22.00
N ASN A 422 -27.83 14.68 22.34
CA ASN A 422 -26.50 15.20 22.65
C ASN A 422 -25.58 15.29 21.41
N PHE A 423 -26.03 14.79 20.25
CA PHE A 423 -25.28 14.89 19.00
C PHE A 423 -25.50 16.26 18.36
N ARG A 424 -24.41 16.99 18.12
CA ARG A 424 -24.44 18.35 17.57
C ARG A 424 -24.09 18.40 16.09
N GLY A 425 -23.34 17.42 15.58
CA GLY A 425 -22.95 17.33 14.18
C GLY A 425 -22.05 18.46 13.67
N GLU A 426 -21.44 19.27 14.54
CA GLU A 426 -20.64 20.46 14.14
C GLU A 426 -19.45 20.10 13.24
N LYS A 427 -18.84 18.94 13.47
CA LYS A 427 -17.67 18.45 12.70
C LYS A 427 -18.07 17.54 11.53
N LEU A 428 -19.35 17.22 11.37
CA LEU A 428 -19.82 16.31 10.34
C LEU A 428 -19.63 16.93 8.96
N PHE A 429 -18.98 16.20 8.05
CA PHE A 429 -18.63 16.65 6.71
C PHE A 429 -19.49 15.98 5.63
N ASP A 430 -19.70 14.66 5.73
CA ASP A 430 -20.54 13.87 4.83
C ASP A 430 -21.62 13.13 5.63
N PHE A 431 -22.88 13.42 5.33
CA PHE A 431 -24.03 12.76 5.95
C PHE A 431 -24.92 12.10 4.90
N LYS A 432 -24.93 10.77 4.88
CA LYS A 432 -25.77 9.98 3.99
C LYS A 432 -26.69 9.05 4.75
N LEU A 433 -27.96 9.03 4.33
CA LEU A 433 -28.95 8.06 4.80
C LEU A 433 -29.65 7.46 3.59
N TYR A 434 -29.74 6.13 3.59
CA TYR A 434 -30.45 5.38 2.57
C TYR A 434 -31.47 4.50 3.27
N ARG A 435 -32.77 4.59 2.93
CA ARG A 435 -33.87 3.82 3.57
C ARG A 435 -33.90 3.94 5.10
N GLY A 436 -33.52 5.09 5.64
CA GLY A 436 -33.49 5.34 7.09
C GLY A 436 -34.89 5.54 7.69
N ARG A 437 -35.03 5.24 8.99
CA ARG A 437 -36.27 5.44 9.77
C ARG A 437 -36.30 6.74 10.57
N ILE A 438 -35.32 7.61 10.37
CA ILE A 438 -35.21 8.88 11.07
C ILE A 438 -36.39 9.78 10.66
N GLN A 439 -37.12 10.27 11.65
CA GLN A 439 -38.29 11.14 11.48
C GLN A 439 -37.90 12.61 11.53
N GLU A 440 -37.02 12.95 12.46
CA GLU A 440 -36.48 14.28 12.66
C GLU A 440 -34.97 14.17 12.89
N ILE A 441 -34.20 14.98 12.16
CA ILE A 441 -32.78 15.17 12.46
C ILE A 441 -32.73 16.32 13.50
N SER A 442 -31.59 16.61 14.14
CA SER A 442 -31.34 17.89 14.85
C SER A 442 -29.83 18.04 15.03
N GLY A 443 -29.33 19.27 14.91
CA GLY A 443 -27.90 19.55 14.86
C GLY A 443 -27.60 20.95 14.36
N GLN A 444 -26.32 21.33 14.44
CA GLN A 444 -25.81 22.63 13.97
C GLN A 444 -25.06 22.53 12.63
N PHE A 445 -24.72 21.32 12.19
CA PHE A 445 -24.08 20.93 10.90
C PHE A 445 -23.19 21.97 10.18
N LYS A 446 -22.38 22.73 10.92
CA LYS A 446 -21.62 23.89 10.40
C LYS A 446 -20.63 23.54 9.30
N ASN A 447 -20.00 22.35 9.39
CA ASN A 447 -18.98 21.89 8.45
C ASN A 447 -19.52 20.91 7.40
N LEU A 448 -20.84 20.69 7.38
CA LEU A 448 -21.46 19.74 6.47
C LEU A 448 -21.31 20.25 5.04
N THR A 449 -20.72 19.42 4.19
CA THR A 449 -20.45 19.75 2.77
C THR A 449 -21.25 18.86 1.84
N ARG A 450 -21.62 17.66 2.28
CA ARG A 450 -22.48 16.74 1.53
C ARG A 450 -23.56 16.16 2.43
N MET A 451 -24.80 16.23 1.94
CA MET A 451 -25.96 15.63 2.58
C MET A 451 -26.78 14.90 1.51
N LYS A 452 -26.94 13.58 1.65
CA LYS A 452 -27.69 12.77 0.68
C LYS A 452 -28.66 11.84 1.38
N PHE A 453 -29.96 12.05 1.15
CA PHE A 453 -31.01 11.18 1.65
C PHE A 453 -31.76 10.56 0.49
N PHE A 454 -31.93 9.25 0.55
CA PHE A 454 -32.61 8.49 -0.49
C PHE A 454 -33.58 7.50 0.13
N GLU A 455 -34.80 7.45 -0.38
CA GLU A 455 -35.88 6.57 0.10
C GLU A 455 -36.14 6.66 1.63
N CYS A 456 -35.92 7.84 2.24
CA CYS A 456 -36.15 8.08 3.66
C CYS A 456 -37.62 8.51 3.93
N ILE A 457 -38.56 7.58 3.75
CA ILE A 457 -40.01 7.85 3.75
C ILE A 457 -40.59 8.36 5.09
N PHE A 458 -39.86 8.19 6.20
CA PHE A 458 -40.31 8.58 7.54
C PHE A 458 -39.92 10.02 7.92
N LEU A 459 -39.08 10.67 7.11
CA LEU A 459 -38.58 12.01 7.41
C LEU A 459 -39.71 13.05 7.25
N THR A 460 -40.25 13.51 8.39
CA THR A 460 -41.53 14.26 8.43
C THR A 460 -41.36 15.78 8.57
N LYS A 461 -40.16 16.29 8.87
CA LYS A 461 -39.88 17.74 8.98
C LYS A 461 -38.73 18.22 8.07
N ARG A 462 -39.05 19.22 7.25
CA ARG A 462 -38.13 20.02 6.42
C ARG A 462 -37.39 21.13 7.21
N ASN A 463 -37.21 21.01 8.53
CA ASN A 463 -36.53 22.05 9.33
C ASN A 463 -35.02 22.19 9.06
N TRP A 464 -34.42 21.27 8.28
CA TRP A 464 -33.04 21.34 7.77
C TRP A 464 -32.85 22.38 6.67
N ILE A 465 -33.95 22.86 6.05
CA ILE A 465 -33.89 23.71 4.85
C ILE A 465 -33.15 25.03 5.07
N LYS A 466 -33.09 25.54 6.31
CA LYS A 466 -32.30 26.76 6.60
C LYS A 466 -30.78 26.58 6.43
N GLU A 467 -30.28 25.34 6.46
CA GLU A 467 -28.86 25.03 6.20
C GLU A 467 -28.63 24.52 4.76
N LEU A 468 -29.70 24.21 4.01
CA LEU A 468 -29.66 23.64 2.66
C LEU A 468 -29.39 24.67 1.55
N ASP A 469 -29.60 25.97 1.78
CA ASP A 469 -29.36 27.03 0.77
C ASP A 469 -27.87 27.16 0.34
N LYS A 470 -26.95 26.36 0.92
CA LYS A 470 -25.51 26.35 0.60
C LYS A 470 -24.97 25.02 0.06
N LEU A 471 -25.80 23.98 -0.11
CA LEU A 471 -25.34 22.62 -0.41
C LEU A 471 -25.85 22.10 -1.75
N ALA A 472 -25.01 21.36 -2.48
CA ALA A 472 -25.43 20.56 -3.63
C ALA A 472 -26.19 19.32 -3.11
N CYS A 473 -27.48 19.49 -2.85
CA CYS A 473 -28.36 18.41 -2.46
C CYS A 473 -29.07 17.81 -3.67
N ASP A 474 -28.74 16.56 -3.97
CA ASP A 474 -29.60 15.68 -4.77
C ASP A 474 -30.57 15.00 -3.80
N SER A 475 -31.74 15.61 -3.58
CA SER A 475 -32.87 14.93 -2.93
C SER A 475 -33.78 14.37 -4.02
N VAL A 476 -33.88 13.04 -4.13
CA VAL A 476 -34.94 12.36 -4.91
C VAL A 476 -35.75 11.51 -3.97
#